data_AF-A0A2D5MKF9-F1
#
_entry.id   AF-A0A2D5MKF9-F1
#
_cell.length_a   1.000
_cell.length_b   1.000
_cell.length_c   1.000
_cell.angle_alpha   90.00
_cell.angle_beta   90.00
_cell.angle_gamma   90.00
#
_symmetry.space_group_name_H-M   'P 1'
#
loop_
_entity.id
_entity.type
_entity.pdbx_description
1 polymer ?
#
loop_
_entity_poly.entity_id
_entity_poly.type
_entity_poly.pdbx_seq_one_letter_code
_entity_poly.pdbx_strand_id
1 'polypeptide(L)' 'MKLSHNIHLAYCTNIHRGSDWEETFRSLRDNTLRVKELVSPNGSYAIGLRLGDLASRELAQPDQLKQFKLWLSENNC' A
#
# COMPACT_ATOMS: atom_id res chain seq x y z
N MET A 1 -6.26 2.75 8.78
CA MET A 1 -6.84 3.40 9.97
C MET A 1 -7.60 2.37 10.78
N LYS A 2 -7.44 2.36 12.11
CA LYS A 2 -8.21 1.49 13.01
C LYS A 2 -9.43 2.25 13.54
N LEU A 3 -10.62 1.73 13.27
CA LEU A 3 -11.89 2.22 13.78
C LEU A 3 -12.29 1.47 15.06
N SER A 4 -13.40 1.86 15.68
CA SER A 4 -14.01 1.14 16.80
C SER A 4 -14.23 -0.35 16.45
N HIS A 5 -14.28 -1.19 17.48
CA HIS A 5 -14.50 -2.64 17.33
C HIS A 5 -13.43 -3.37 16.48
N ASN A 6 -12.18 -2.88 16.49
CA ASN A 6 -11.05 -3.46 15.74
C ASN A 6 -11.25 -3.53 14.22
N ILE A 7 -12.08 -2.67 13.65
CA ILE A 7 -12.29 -2.60 12.20
C ILE A 7 -11.11 -1.85 11.56
N HIS A 8 -10.52 -2.43 10.51
CA HIS A 8 -9.47 -1.78 9.74
C HIS A 8 -10.08 -1.15 8.48
N LEU A 9 -10.08 0.19 8.42
CA LEU A 9 -10.34 0.89 7.16
C LEU A 9 -9.04 0.98 6.38
N ALA A 10 -9.06 0.40 5.18
CA ALA A 10 -7.91 0.32 4.29
C ALA A 10 -8.07 1.20 3.05
N TYR A 11 -6.96 1.76 2.58
CA TYR A 11 -6.91 2.39 1.27
C TYR A 11 -6.88 1.32 0.17
N CYS A 12 -7.93 1.25 -0.64
CA CYS A 12 -8.03 0.28 -1.72
C CYS A 12 -7.39 0.83 -3.00
N THR A 13 -6.46 0.10 -3.60
CA THR A 13 -5.76 0.55 -4.82
C THR A 13 -6.54 0.31 -6.12
N ASN A 14 -7.81 -0.10 -6.04
CA ASN A 14 -8.63 -0.45 -7.22
C ASN A 14 -8.75 0.66 -8.26
N ILE A 15 -8.68 1.93 -7.84
CA ILE A 15 -8.79 3.10 -8.72
C ILE A 15 -7.52 3.34 -9.56
N HIS A 16 -6.40 2.72 -9.19
CA HIS A 16 -5.11 2.88 -9.86
C HIS A 16 -4.93 1.81 -10.93
N ARG A 17 -4.20 2.17 -11.98
CA ARG A 17 -3.62 1.18 -12.89
C ARG A 17 -2.51 0.43 -12.14
N GLY A 18 -2.34 -0.84 -12.47
CA GLY A 18 -1.39 -1.72 -11.81
C GLY A 18 -0.87 -2.74 -12.81
N SER A 19 -0.27 -2.23 -13.88
CA SER A 19 0.22 -3.03 -15.00
C SER A 19 1.45 -3.83 -14.58
N ASP A 20 2.42 -3.14 -13.97
CA ASP A 20 3.63 -3.69 -13.37
C ASP A 20 3.80 -3.20 -11.92
N TRP A 21 4.78 -3.77 -11.22
CA TRP A 21 5.07 -3.45 -9.82
C TRP A 21 5.60 -2.03 -9.64
N GLU A 22 6.40 -1.52 -10.58
CA GLU A 22 6.97 -0.18 -10.47
C GLU A 22 5.87 0.90 -10.52
N GLU A 23 4.94 0.79 -11.47
CA GLU A 23 3.75 1.65 -11.58
C GLU A 23 2.90 1.54 -10.31
N THR A 24 2.62 0.31 -9.87
CA THR A 24 1.84 0.05 -8.65
C THR A 24 2.47 0.74 -7.44
N PHE A 25 3.78 0.57 -7.25
CA PHE A 25 4.49 1.12 -6.10
C PHE A 25 4.61 2.64 -6.15
N ARG A 26 4.75 3.22 -7.35
CA ARG A 26 4.71 4.67 -7.54
C ARG A 26 3.34 5.23 -7.14
N SER A 27 2.25 4.62 -7.60
CA SER A 27 0.89 5.02 -7.19
C SER A 27 0.68 4.91 -5.68
N LEU A 28 1.25 3.90 -5.03
CA LEU A 28 1.21 3.78 -3.56
C LEU A 28 1.89 4.97 -2.88
N ARG A 29 3.13 5.30 -3.27
CA ARG A 29 3.86 6.43 -2.67
C ARG A 29 3.16 7.77 -2.89
N ASP A 30 2.68 8.02 -4.11
CA ASP A 30 2.16 9.33 -4.50
C ASP A 30 0.76 9.59 -3.94
N ASN A 31 -0.08 8.55 -3.88
CA ASN A 31 -1.50 8.70 -3.50
C ASN A 31 -1.79 8.22 -2.08
N THR A 32 -1.24 7.08 -1.68
CA THR A 32 -1.62 6.44 -0.41
C THR A 32 -1.11 7.25 0.78
N LEU A 33 0.14 7.72 0.72
CA LEU A 33 0.73 8.52 1.79
C LEU A 33 0.04 9.89 1.92
N ARG A 34 -0.29 10.53 0.79
CA ARG A 34 -1.05 11.78 0.75
C ARG A 34 -2.41 11.64 1.46
N VAL A 35 -3.13 10.55 1.20
CA VAL A 35 -4.41 10.30 1.87
C VAL A 35 -4.21 9.97 3.35
N LYS A 36 -3.20 9.16 3.69
CA LYS A 36 -2.85 8.85 5.08
C LYS A 36 -2.60 10.12 5.89
N GLU A 37 -1.83 11.07 5.37
CA GLU A 37 -1.55 12.36 6.04
C GLU A 37 -2.85 13.12 6.39
N LEU A 38 -3.86 13.06 5.51
CA LEU A 38 -5.12 13.76 5.71
C LEU A 38 -6.06 13.07 6.72
N VAL A 39 -6.07 11.73 6.76
CA VAL A 39 -7.10 10.97 7.50
C VAL A 39 -6.56 10.21 8.72
N SER A 40 -5.25 9.95 8.78
CA SER A 40 -4.61 9.14 9.83
C SER A 40 -3.12 9.50 9.99
N PRO A 41 -2.76 10.77 10.22
CA PRO A 41 -1.36 11.23 10.21
C PRO A 41 -0.47 10.49 11.23
N ASN A 42 -1.01 10.18 12.41
CA ASN A 42 -0.29 9.55 13.51
C ASN A 42 -0.63 8.06 13.70
N GLY A 43 -1.53 7.52 12.87
CA GLY A 43 -2.10 6.18 13.05
C GLY A 43 -1.64 5.19 11.99
N SER A 44 -1.74 3.90 12.30
CA SER A 44 -1.45 2.84 11.34
C SER A 44 -2.46 2.84 10.19
N TYR A 45 -1.95 2.64 8.98
CA TYR A 45 -2.73 2.84 7.78
C TYR A 45 -2.73 1.63 6.85
N ALA A 46 -3.72 0.77 7.06
CA ALA A 46 -3.92 -0.41 6.22
C ALA A 46 -4.09 -0.05 4.72
N ILE A 47 -3.50 -0.90 3.86
CA ILE A 47 -3.57 -0.80 2.41
C ILE A 47 -4.16 -2.10 1.87
N GLY A 48 -5.20 -2.00 1.04
CA GLY A 48 -5.75 -3.11 0.28
C GLY A 48 -5.18 -3.09 -1.13
N LEU A 49 -4.26 -4.01 -1.43
CA LEU A 49 -3.61 -4.09 -2.73
C LEU A 49 -4.45 -4.85 -3.76
N ARG A 50 -4.70 -4.19 -4.88
CA ARG A 50 -5.03 -4.81 -6.16
C ARG A 50 -3.76 -4.88 -7.01
N LEU A 51 -3.39 -6.09 -7.41
CA LEU A 51 -2.23 -6.36 -8.25
C LEU A 51 -2.69 -7.04 -9.54
N GLY A 52 -2.12 -6.61 -10.66
CA GLY A 52 -2.15 -7.41 -11.90
C GLY A 52 -1.26 -8.65 -11.79
N ASP A 53 -1.39 -9.60 -12.72
CA ASP A 53 -0.58 -10.83 -12.74
C ASP A 53 0.92 -10.52 -12.73
N LEU A 54 1.39 -9.64 -13.63
CA LEU A 54 2.79 -9.25 -13.72
C LEU A 54 3.30 -8.63 -12.41
N ALA A 55 2.62 -7.58 -11.93
CA ALA A 55 2.97 -6.92 -10.67
C ALA A 55 3.01 -7.89 -9.47
N SER A 56 2.12 -8.88 -9.44
CA SER A 56 2.09 -9.88 -8.37
C SER A 56 3.32 -10.79 -8.38
N ARG A 57 3.81 -11.19 -9.56
CA ARG A 57 5.01 -12.03 -9.73
C ARG A 57 6.29 -11.27 -9.44
N GLU A 58 6.33 -9.99 -9.80
CA GLU A 58 7.43 -9.07 -9.49
C GLU A 58 7.51 -8.81 -7.98
N LEU A 59 6.39 -8.48 -7.34
CA LEU A 59 6.33 -8.31 -5.88
C LEU A 59 6.72 -9.60 -5.14
N ALA A 60 6.38 -10.77 -5.68
CA ALA A 60 6.74 -12.05 -5.07
C ALA A 60 8.25 -12.33 -5.06
N GLN A 61 9.07 -11.59 -5.82
CA GLN A 61 10.52 -11.73 -5.75
C GLN A 61 11.02 -11.37 -4.32
N PRO A 62 11.92 -12.17 -3.71
CA PRO A 62 12.31 -12.00 -2.32
C PRO A 62 12.79 -10.58 -1.96
N ASP A 63 13.63 -10.01 -2.80
CA ASP A 63 14.17 -8.66 -2.58
C ASP A 63 13.10 -7.59 -2.72
N GLN A 64 12.19 -7.73 -3.70
CA GLN A 64 11.10 -6.79 -3.92
C GLN A 64 10.11 -6.81 -2.75
N LEU A 65 9.71 -8.00 -2.30
CA LEU A 65 8.84 -8.18 -1.13
C LEU A 65 9.48 -7.61 0.13
N LYS A 66 10.79 -7.83 0.31
CA LYS A 66 11.54 -7.30 1.46
C LYS A 66 11.54 -5.77 1.44
N GLN A 67 11.86 -5.16 0.29
CA GLN A 67 11.81 -3.70 0.13
C GLN A 67 10.41 -3.15 0.40
N PHE A 68 9.37 -3.82 -0.09
CA PHE A 68 8.00 -3.39 0.15
C PHE A 68 7.60 -3.46 1.63
N LYS A 69 7.97 -4.53 2.33
CA LYS A 69 7.75 -4.66 3.79
C LYS A 69 8.49 -3.60 4.59
N LEU A 70 9.73 -3.26 4.20
CA LEU A 70 10.48 -2.18 4.84
C LEU A 70 9.77 -0.85 4.65
N TRP A 71 9.33 -0.55 3.42
CA TRP A 71 8.58 0.66 3.13
C TRP A 71 7.26 0.76 3.92
N LEU A 72 6.52 -0.34 4.07
CA LEU A 72 5.32 -0.39 4.92
C LEU A 72 5.65 -0.04 6.37
N SER A 73 6.72 -0.62 6.93
CA SER A 73 7.17 -0.35 8.29
C SER A 73 7.60 1.11 8.48
N GLU A 74 8.37 1.66 7.56
CA GLU A 74 8.85 3.06 7.61
C GLU A 74 7.69 4.07 7.56
N ASN A 75 6.60 3.73 6.86
CA ASN A 75 5.45 4.59 6.68
C ASN A 75 4.29 4.30 7.63
N ASN A 76 4.42 3.34 8.55
CA ASN A 76 3.35 2.87 9.44
C ASN A 76 2.08 2.45 8.66
N CYS A 77 2.28 1.66 7.62
CA CYS A 77 1.22 1.11 6.75
C CYS A 77 1.12 -0.41 6.90
#